data_AF-A0A4R4LH72-F1
#
_entry.id   AF-A0A4R4LH72-F1
#
_cell.length_a   1.000
_cell.length_b   1.000
_cell.length_c   1.000
_cell.angle_alpha   90.00
_cell.angle_beta   90.00
_cell.angle_gamma   90.00
#
_symmetry.space_group_name_H-M   'P 1'
#
loop_
_entity.id
_entity.type
_entity.pdbx_description
1 polymer ?
#
loop_
_entity_poly.entity_id
_entity_poly.type
_entity_poly.pdbx_seq_one_letter_code
_entity_poly.pdbx_strand_id
1 'polypeptide(L)'
;MGMSVTDEEFWALVGELGGVADERSVARLRDRLGDRAEEFQRRVDAAVRELDGGRFEKLPVRDVCDPAGAEPLPLLGDALHSFLLAVVAAGPEVYHAVRADPAVAAARSWSSGEAEHLGRVHEEISGSDGWCRPLVFGGGGDWQPYADAVHDIAEELDRREDWRAWWTTAGREWLEVIIELTDEDTGTVRRGGRAVRADFRLPMQRLRHRSPGVAARVAAEDLTRILTLVGERLKLADPPPVPWPADAEPLDPRSVERAARLEELRGRHRQGRYVPPAGPNAHTVRAGQ
;
A
#
# COMPACT_ATOMS: atom_id res chain seq x y z
N MET A 1 -22.25 -13.79 -22.16
CA MET A 1 -23.35 -13.58 -21.19
C MET A 1 -22.84 -14.17 -19.88
N GLY A 2 -22.22 -13.34 -19.03
CA GLY A 2 -21.67 -13.81 -17.76
C GLY A 2 -22.80 -14.19 -16.80
N MET A 3 -22.68 -15.32 -16.10
CA MET A 3 -23.66 -15.72 -15.09
C MET A 3 -23.52 -14.78 -13.89
N SER A 4 -24.61 -14.12 -13.49
CA SER A 4 -24.66 -13.32 -12.27
C SER A 4 -24.47 -14.21 -11.04
N VAL A 5 -23.64 -13.78 -10.08
CA VAL A 5 -23.49 -14.44 -8.78
C VAL A 5 -24.78 -14.26 -8.00
N THR A 6 -25.48 -15.35 -7.70
CA THR A 6 -26.73 -15.30 -6.93
C THR A 6 -26.46 -14.96 -5.47
N ASP A 7 -27.50 -14.65 -4.69
CA ASP A 7 -27.35 -14.36 -3.26
C ASP A 7 -26.83 -15.57 -2.47
N GLU A 8 -27.42 -16.75 -2.72
CA GLU A 8 -26.98 -18.02 -2.14
C GLU A 8 -25.52 -18.33 -2.48
N GLU A 9 -25.14 -18.12 -3.75
CA GLU A 9 -23.79 -18.39 -4.21
C GLU A 9 -22.76 -17.41 -3.64
N PHE A 10 -23.13 -16.12 -3.53
CA PHE A 10 -22.30 -15.11 -2.88
C PHE A 10 -21.98 -15.51 -1.42
N TRP A 11 -23.00 -15.88 -0.64
CA TRP A 11 -22.79 -16.28 0.75
C TRP A 11 -22.06 -17.62 0.89
N ALA A 12 -22.24 -18.55 -0.05
CA ALA A 12 -21.46 -19.78 -0.09
C ALA A 12 -19.96 -19.49 -0.28
N LEU A 13 -19.61 -18.59 -1.20
CA LEU A 13 -18.23 -18.15 -1.44
C LEU A 13 -17.64 -17.40 -0.24
N VAL A 14 -18.40 -16.49 0.37
CA VAL A 14 -17.99 -15.82 1.63
C VAL A 14 -17.76 -16.84 2.74
N GLY A 15 -18.57 -17.90 2.81
CA GLY A 15 -18.40 -18.98 3.77
C GLY A 15 -17.04 -19.69 3.69
N GLU A 16 -16.40 -19.73 2.52
CA GLU A 16 -15.06 -20.32 2.34
C GLU A 16 -13.94 -19.52 3.05
N LEU A 17 -14.22 -18.26 3.41
CA LEU A 17 -13.31 -17.42 4.20
C LEU A 17 -13.20 -17.92 5.65
N GLY A 18 -14.19 -18.68 6.14
CA GLY A 18 -14.18 -19.19 7.51
C GLY A 18 -14.26 -18.09 8.58
N GLY A 19 -14.87 -16.95 8.23
CA GLY A 19 -15.05 -15.81 9.12
C GLY A 19 -13.93 -14.76 9.09
N VAL A 20 -12.84 -15.01 8.37
CA VAL A 20 -11.68 -14.11 8.29
C VAL A 20 -11.19 -14.03 6.85
N ALA A 21 -11.04 -12.82 6.32
CA ALA A 21 -10.55 -12.59 4.97
C ALA A 21 -9.03 -12.35 4.94
N ASP A 22 -8.24 -13.26 5.51
CA ASP A 22 -6.78 -13.19 5.44
C ASP A 22 -6.23 -13.54 4.05
N GLU A 23 -4.94 -13.25 3.83
CA GLU A 23 -4.24 -13.52 2.56
C GLU A 23 -4.49 -14.96 2.05
N ARG A 24 -4.50 -15.94 2.96
CA ARG A 24 -4.62 -17.36 2.64
C ARG A 24 -6.06 -17.75 2.28
N SER A 25 -7.05 -17.21 2.98
CA SER A 25 -8.46 -17.48 2.71
C SER A 25 -8.90 -16.80 1.42
N VAL A 26 -8.46 -15.55 1.21
CA VAL A 26 -8.68 -14.83 -0.04
C VAL A 26 -7.94 -15.47 -1.21
N ALA A 27 -6.72 -16.00 -1.05
CA ALA A 27 -6.06 -16.79 -2.10
C ALA A 27 -6.93 -17.95 -2.61
N ARG A 28 -7.57 -18.71 -1.72
CA ARG A 28 -8.46 -19.81 -2.12
C ARG A 28 -9.71 -19.30 -2.83
N LEU A 29 -10.32 -18.24 -2.30
CA LEU A 29 -11.48 -17.59 -2.91
C LEU A 29 -11.14 -17.10 -4.33
N ARG A 30 -9.93 -16.55 -4.54
CA ARG A 30 -9.48 -16.09 -5.86
C ARG A 30 -9.38 -17.22 -6.89
N ASP A 31 -8.77 -18.34 -6.51
CA ASP A 31 -8.69 -19.52 -7.37
C ASP A 31 -10.08 -20.04 -7.76
N ARG A 32 -11.08 -19.84 -6.90
CA ARG A 32 -12.45 -20.27 -7.12
C ARG A 32 -13.26 -19.33 -8.01
N LEU A 33 -13.06 -18.02 -7.86
CA LEU A 33 -13.83 -17.00 -8.56
C LEU A 33 -13.51 -16.93 -10.05
N GLY A 34 -12.22 -16.94 -10.43
CA GLY A 34 -11.80 -16.74 -11.82
C GLY A 34 -12.50 -15.54 -12.47
N ASP A 35 -13.13 -15.75 -13.63
CA ASP A 35 -13.83 -14.70 -14.40
C ASP A 35 -15.07 -14.10 -13.69
N ARG A 36 -15.48 -14.64 -12.54
CA ARG A 36 -16.64 -14.17 -11.77
C ARG A 36 -16.29 -13.14 -10.70
N ALA A 37 -15.01 -12.81 -10.57
CA ALA A 37 -14.48 -11.90 -9.57
C ALA A 37 -15.19 -10.54 -9.53
N GLU A 38 -15.45 -9.95 -10.68
CA GLU A 38 -16.11 -8.63 -10.80
C GLU A 38 -17.50 -8.63 -10.19
N GLU A 39 -18.30 -9.65 -10.51
CA GLU A 39 -19.66 -9.78 -10.03
C GLU A 39 -19.68 -10.09 -8.53
N PHE A 40 -18.75 -10.92 -8.05
CA PHE A 40 -18.58 -11.14 -6.62
C PHE A 40 -18.24 -9.83 -5.88
N GLN A 41 -17.33 -9.02 -6.42
CA GLN A 41 -16.97 -7.73 -5.82
C GLN A 41 -18.16 -6.77 -5.76
N ARG A 42 -18.95 -6.66 -6.84
CA ARG A 42 -20.20 -5.87 -6.83
C ARG A 42 -21.15 -6.28 -5.70
N ARG A 43 -21.20 -7.58 -5.38
CA ARG A 43 -22.03 -8.13 -4.29
C ARG A 43 -21.45 -7.81 -2.91
N VAL A 44 -20.12 -7.86 -2.74
CA VAL A 44 -19.44 -7.35 -1.53
C VAL A 44 -19.79 -5.88 -1.31
N ASP A 45 -19.62 -5.04 -2.33
CA ASP A 45 -19.88 -3.59 -2.25
C ASP A 45 -21.34 -3.29 -1.95
N ALA A 46 -22.28 -4.09 -2.48
CA ALA A 46 -23.69 -3.99 -2.14
C ALA A 46 -23.95 -4.34 -0.68
N ALA A 47 -23.38 -5.44 -0.18
CA ALA A 47 -23.51 -5.86 1.22
C ALA A 47 -22.96 -4.81 2.19
N VAL A 48 -21.80 -4.21 1.89
CA VAL A 48 -21.19 -3.13 2.66
C VAL A 48 -22.08 -1.89 2.68
N ARG A 49 -22.61 -1.46 1.52
CA ARG A 49 -23.54 -0.32 1.44
C ARG A 49 -24.82 -0.56 2.25
N GLU A 50 -25.35 -1.78 2.24
CA GLU A 50 -26.57 -2.15 2.97
C GLU A 50 -26.41 -2.15 4.49
N LEU A 51 -25.18 -2.21 5.02
CA LEU A 51 -24.93 -2.06 6.46
C LEU A 51 -25.18 -0.62 6.93
N ASP A 52 -25.04 0.37 6.05
CA ASP A 52 -25.10 1.80 6.35
C ASP A 52 -24.04 2.21 7.39
N GLY A 53 -22.84 2.54 6.90
CA GLY A 53 -21.65 2.83 7.71
C GLY A 53 -21.86 3.92 8.78
N GLY A 54 -22.77 4.87 8.54
CA GLY A 54 -23.09 5.94 9.50
C GLY A 54 -23.62 5.42 10.84
N ARG A 55 -24.18 4.19 10.87
CA ARG A 55 -24.66 3.53 12.10
C ARG A 55 -23.54 2.99 12.99
N PHE A 56 -22.33 2.86 12.42
CA PHE A 56 -21.17 2.29 13.09
C PHE A 56 -20.09 3.33 13.42
N GLU A 57 -20.22 4.55 12.90
CA GLU A 57 -19.28 5.63 13.20
C GLU A 57 -19.11 5.82 14.71
N LYS A 58 -17.86 5.85 15.15
CA LYS A 58 -17.46 6.00 16.56
C LYS A 58 -17.87 4.86 17.49
N LEU A 59 -18.40 3.74 16.97
CA LEU A 59 -18.58 2.57 17.82
C LEU A 59 -17.21 2.05 18.28
N PRO A 60 -17.05 1.73 19.58
CA PRO A 60 -15.81 1.18 20.10
C PRO A 60 -15.76 -0.31 19.79
N VAL A 61 -15.13 -0.66 18.67
CA VAL A 61 -14.99 -2.04 18.21
C VAL A 61 -13.55 -2.49 18.40
N ARG A 62 -13.35 -3.74 18.85
CA ARG A 62 -12.01 -4.31 19.05
C ARG A 62 -11.52 -5.02 17.81
N ASP A 63 -10.25 -4.82 17.48
CA ASP A 63 -9.54 -5.67 16.53
C ASP A 63 -8.93 -6.89 17.25
N VAL A 64 -8.79 -8.01 16.56
CA VAL A 64 -8.11 -9.22 17.07
C VAL A 64 -6.61 -8.98 17.32
N CYS A 65 -6.02 -7.99 16.65
CA CYS A 65 -4.63 -7.56 16.83
C CYS A 65 -4.46 -6.59 18.01
N ASP A 66 -5.54 -6.09 18.61
CA ASP A 66 -5.44 -5.20 19.76
C ASP A 66 -4.84 -5.92 20.98
N PRO A 67 -3.88 -5.30 21.69
CA PRO A 67 -3.37 -5.84 22.94
C PRO A 67 -4.48 -6.07 23.97
N ALA A 68 -4.33 -7.10 24.80
CA ALA A 68 -5.26 -7.37 25.88
C ALA A 68 -5.39 -6.14 26.82
N GLY A 69 -6.61 -5.63 26.97
CA GLY A 69 -6.90 -4.46 27.80
C GLY A 69 -6.74 -3.11 27.10
N ALA A 70 -6.38 -3.09 25.81
CA ALA A 70 -6.42 -1.87 25.01
C ALA A 70 -7.85 -1.30 24.95
N GLU A 71 -7.94 0.02 24.98
CA GLU A 71 -9.19 0.73 24.77
C GLU A 71 -9.56 0.63 23.27
N PRO A 72 -10.78 0.18 22.93
CA PRO A 72 -11.19 0.08 21.54
C PRO A 72 -11.21 1.47 20.89
N LEU A 73 -10.64 1.56 19.69
CA LEU A 73 -10.64 2.82 18.94
C LEU A 73 -11.99 3.05 18.26
N PRO A 74 -12.43 4.32 18.12
CA PRO A 74 -13.64 4.64 17.37
C PRO A 74 -13.45 4.31 15.87
N LEU A 75 -14.44 3.64 15.26
CA LEU A 75 -14.44 3.39 13.82
C LEU A 75 -14.64 4.69 13.04
N LEU A 76 -13.63 5.07 12.24
CA LEU A 76 -13.60 6.25 11.38
C LEU A 76 -12.77 5.96 10.12
N GLY A 77 -13.11 6.62 8.99
CA GLY A 77 -12.34 6.53 7.75
C GLY A 77 -12.13 5.08 7.29
N ASP A 78 -10.88 4.75 6.94
CA ASP A 78 -10.50 3.42 6.45
C ASP A 78 -10.79 2.32 7.47
N ALA A 79 -10.59 2.59 8.78
CA ALA A 79 -10.89 1.61 9.82
C ALA A 79 -12.37 1.22 9.85
N LEU A 80 -13.28 2.16 9.55
CA LEU A 80 -14.71 1.85 9.41
C LEU A 80 -14.95 0.97 8.18
N HIS A 81 -14.32 1.27 7.04
CA HIS A 81 -14.47 0.47 5.83
C HIS A 81 -13.97 -0.97 6.01
N SER A 82 -12.75 -1.13 6.55
CA SER A 82 -12.15 -2.45 6.80
C SER A 82 -12.97 -3.26 7.83
N PHE A 83 -13.56 -2.59 8.82
CA PHE A 83 -14.53 -3.23 9.72
C PHE A 83 -15.78 -3.75 8.98
N LEU A 84 -16.39 -2.95 8.09
CA LEU A 84 -17.59 -3.40 7.35
C LEU A 84 -17.28 -4.61 6.44
N LEU A 85 -16.09 -4.66 5.84
CA LEU A 85 -15.61 -5.83 5.11
C LEU A 85 -15.46 -7.05 6.04
N ALA A 86 -14.95 -6.86 7.26
CA ALA A 86 -14.85 -7.93 8.25
C ALA A 86 -16.23 -8.47 8.68
N VAL A 87 -17.25 -7.61 8.75
CA VAL A 87 -18.66 -8.03 8.99
C VAL A 87 -19.17 -8.92 7.87
N VAL A 88 -18.86 -8.60 6.60
CA VAL A 88 -19.23 -9.45 5.46
C VAL A 88 -18.45 -10.77 5.51
N ALA A 89 -17.13 -10.73 5.73
CA ALA A 89 -16.27 -11.91 5.82
C ALA A 89 -16.68 -12.89 6.93
N ALA A 90 -17.30 -12.39 8.00
CA ALA A 90 -17.85 -13.19 9.10
C ALA A 90 -19.04 -14.09 8.70
N GLY A 91 -19.60 -13.90 7.50
CA GLY A 91 -20.67 -14.73 6.94
C GLY A 91 -22.09 -14.21 7.19
N PRO A 92 -23.09 -14.84 6.55
CA PRO A 92 -24.46 -14.30 6.47
C PRO A 92 -25.13 -14.12 7.83
N GLU A 93 -24.97 -15.09 8.75
CA GLU A 93 -25.60 -15.02 10.07
C GLU A 93 -25.11 -13.81 10.88
N VAL A 94 -23.79 -13.58 10.89
CA VAL A 94 -23.17 -12.45 11.59
C VAL A 94 -23.53 -11.14 10.90
N TYR A 95 -23.45 -11.11 9.57
CA TYR A 95 -23.83 -9.96 8.76
C TYR A 95 -25.27 -9.50 9.07
N HIS A 96 -26.24 -10.42 9.05
CA HIS A 96 -27.63 -10.08 9.35
C HIS A 96 -27.85 -9.64 10.80
N ALA A 97 -27.17 -10.28 11.76
CA ALA A 97 -27.25 -9.88 13.17
C ALA A 97 -26.71 -8.46 13.40
N VAL A 98 -25.53 -8.14 12.86
CA VAL A 98 -24.91 -6.81 12.98
C VAL A 98 -25.73 -5.74 12.24
N ARG A 99 -26.29 -6.09 11.07
CA ARG A 99 -27.18 -5.18 10.33
C ARG A 99 -28.44 -4.86 11.12
N ALA A 100 -29.03 -5.85 11.78
CA ALA A 100 -30.23 -5.67 12.60
C ALA A 100 -29.93 -4.83 13.87
N ASP A 101 -28.81 -5.12 14.53
CA ASP A 101 -28.39 -4.45 15.76
C ASP A 101 -26.88 -4.15 15.78
N PRO A 102 -26.48 -2.87 15.59
CA PRO A 102 -25.08 -2.46 15.62
C PRO A 102 -24.37 -2.76 16.95
N ALA A 103 -25.09 -2.90 18.07
CA ALA A 103 -24.48 -3.24 19.35
C ALA A 103 -23.84 -4.65 19.35
N VAL A 104 -24.31 -5.55 18.48
CA VAL A 104 -23.71 -6.87 18.26
C VAL A 104 -22.26 -6.76 17.80
N ALA A 105 -21.92 -5.70 17.06
CA ALA A 105 -20.54 -5.48 16.60
C ALA A 105 -19.57 -5.25 17.75
N ALA A 106 -19.97 -4.47 18.76
CA ALA A 106 -19.12 -4.13 19.91
C ALA A 106 -18.88 -5.32 20.85
N ALA A 107 -19.71 -6.38 20.78
CA ALA A 107 -19.57 -7.58 21.60
C ALA A 107 -18.52 -8.57 21.09
N ARG A 108 -17.89 -8.30 19.93
CA ARG A 108 -16.95 -9.21 19.26
C ARG A 108 -15.64 -8.50 18.94
N SER A 109 -14.60 -9.31 18.72
CA SER A 109 -13.35 -8.86 18.12
C SER A 109 -13.35 -9.18 16.62
N TRP A 110 -12.76 -8.30 15.84
CA TRP A 110 -12.80 -8.33 14.37
C TRP A 110 -11.39 -8.38 13.79
N SER A 111 -11.21 -9.10 12.69
CA SER A 111 -9.96 -9.06 11.92
C SER A 111 -10.11 -8.00 10.83
N SER A 112 -10.11 -6.74 11.24
CA SER A 112 -10.44 -5.62 10.33
C SER A 112 -9.29 -5.34 9.39
N GLY A 113 -8.05 -5.38 9.89
CA GLY A 113 -6.86 -5.12 9.05
C GLY A 113 -6.70 -6.09 7.88
N GLU A 114 -6.99 -7.37 8.08
CA GLU A 114 -6.92 -8.39 7.02
C GLU A 114 -8.09 -8.27 6.04
N ALA A 115 -9.24 -7.75 6.49
CA ALA A 115 -10.46 -7.73 5.68
C ALA A 115 -10.38 -6.88 4.41
N GLU A 116 -9.37 -6.01 4.28
CA GLU A 116 -9.08 -5.26 3.07
C GLU A 116 -8.84 -6.16 1.85
N HIS A 117 -8.31 -7.37 2.04
CA HIS A 117 -8.16 -8.35 0.97
C HIS A 117 -9.51 -8.72 0.34
N LEU A 118 -10.60 -8.75 1.13
CA LEU A 118 -11.95 -8.98 0.59
C LEU A 118 -12.44 -7.81 -0.28
N GLY A 119 -12.08 -6.58 0.09
CA GLY A 119 -12.42 -5.38 -0.68
C GLY A 119 -11.71 -5.28 -2.03
N ARG A 120 -10.64 -6.07 -2.23
CA ARG A 120 -9.77 -6.01 -3.41
C ARG A 120 -9.74 -7.31 -4.21
N VAL A 121 -10.62 -8.28 -3.92
CA VAL A 121 -10.57 -9.61 -4.56
C VAL A 121 -10.63 -9.50 -6.10
N HIS A 122 -11.49 -8.64 -6.63
CA HIS A 122 -11.55 -8.44 -8.07
C HIS A 122 -10.28 -7.84 -8.65
N GLU A 123 -9.75 -6.79 -8.02
CA GLU A 123 -8.48 -6.18 -8.40
C GLU A 123 -7.34 -7.19 -8.30
N GLU A 124 -7.32 -8.07 -7.31
CA GLU A 124 -6.27 -9.08 -7.17
C GLU A 124 -6.35 -10.18 -8.26
N ILE A 125 -7.55 -10.49 -8.77
CA ILE A 125 -7.76 -11.54 -9.80
C ILE A 125 -7.59 -10.99 -11.21
N SER A 126 -8.28 -9.91 -11.51
CA SER A 126 -8.19 -9.22 -12.81
C SER A 126 -6.85 -8.51 -12.95
N GLY A 127 -6.22 -8.21 -11.81
CA GLY A 127 -5.20 -7.20 -11.71
C GLY A 127 -5.77 -5.81 -11.50
N SER A 128 -4.96 -4.92 -10.91
CA SER A 128 -5.09 -3.51 -11.29
C SER A 128 -4.95 -3.45 -12.81
N ASP A 129 -5.69 -2.55 -13.45
CA ASP A 129 -5.57 -2.34 -14.88
C ASP A 129 -4.09 -2.13 -15.22
N GLY A 130 -3.53 -3.08 -15.97
CA GLY A 130 -2.17 -3.03 -16.45
C GLY A 130 -1.16 -4.02 -15.87
N TRP A 131 0.01 -4.03 -16.51
CA TRP A 131 1.08 -4.97 -16.22
C TRP A 131 2.01 -4.51 -15.10
N CYS A 132 2.07 -3.21 -14.78
CA CYS A 132 2.93 -2.64 -13.73
C CYS A 132 2.07 -2.13 -12.58
N ARG A 133 2.19 -2.76 -11.40
CA ARG A 133 1.29 -2.54 -10.26
C ARG A 133 2.07 -2.06 -9.04
N PRO A 134 2.20 -0.74 -8.84
CA PRO A 134 2.89 -0.22 -7.68
C PRO A 134 2.00 -0.28 -6.43
N LEU A 135 2.63 -0.54 -5.28
CA LEU A 135 2.08 -0.35 -3.94
C LEU A 135 3.11 0.45 -3.15
N VAL A 136 2.71 1.63 -2.67
CA VAL A 136 3.59 2.55 -1.97
C VAL A 136 3.12 2.70 -0.52
N PHE A 137 4.02 2.46 0.41
CA PHE A 137 3.77 2.54 1.84
C PHE A 137 4.74 3.55 2.48
N GLY A 138 4.25 4.31 3.46
CA GLY A 138 5.10 5.25 4.19
C GLY A 138 4.50 5.66 5.53
N GLY A 139 5.37 6.01 6.49
CA GLY A 139 4.94 6.65 7.73
C GLY A 139 4.77 8.16 7.58
N GLY A 140 3.62 8.71 7.97
CA GLY A 140 3.32 10.15 7.92
C GLY A 140 2.58 10.59 6.65
N GLY A 141 2.33 11.89 6.46
CA GLY A 141 1.59 12.41 5.29
C GLY A 141 2.47 12.92 4.14
N ASP A 142 3.78 13.07 4.36
CA ASP A 142 4.70 13.72 3.42
C ASP A 142 5.00 12.90 2.15
N TRP A 143 4.57 11.64 2.09
CA TRP A 143 4.84 10.75 0.95
C TRP A 143 3.71 10.66 -0.07
N GLN A 144 2.53 11.22 0.23
CA GLN A 144 1.37 11.12 -0.68
C GLN A 144 1.69 11.61 -2.11
N PRO A 145 2.33 12.78 -2.31
CA PRO A 145 2.66 13.23 -3.67
C PRO A 145 3.63 12.30 -4.42
N TYR A 146 4.50 11.60 -3.70
CA TYR A 146 5.37 10.59 -4.30
C TYR A 146 4.58 9.36 -4.74
N ALA A 147 3.67 8.86 -3.90
CA ALA A 147 2.84 7.73 -4.25
C ALA A 147 1.93 8.05 -5.44
N ASP A 148 1.29 9.21 -5.45
CA ASP A 148 0.44 9.65 -6.57
C ASP A 148 1.26 9.64 -7.88
N ALA A 149 2.46 10.22 -7.87
CA ALA A 149 3.35 10.22 -9.03
C ALA A 149 3.83 8.81 -9.45
N VAL A 150 4.07 7.90 -8.51
CA VAL A 150 4.41 6.50 -8.83
C VAL A 150 3.25 5.82 -9.57
N HIS A 151 2.01 6.05 -9.15
CA HIS A 151 0.83 5.49 -9.81
C HIS A 151 0.62 6.11 -11.20
N ASP A 152 0.71 7.43 -11.33
CA ASP A 152 0.60 8.13 -12.62
C ASP A 152 1.63 7.62 -13.64
N ILE A 153 2.87 7.40 -13.20
CA ILE A 153 3.92 6.83 -14.04
C ILE A 153 3.56 5.40 -14.43
N ALA A 154 3.12 4.56 -13.49
CA ALA A 154 2.76 3.17 -13.78
C ALA A 154 1.60 3.06 -14.79
N GLU A 155 0.59 3.92 -14.69
CA GLU A 155 -0.47 4.00 -15.68
C GLU A 155 0.06 4.40 -17.07
N GLU A 156 0.97 5.36 -17.13
CA GLU A 156 1.57 5.77 -18.40
C GLU A 156 2.47 4.68 -19.00
N LEU A 157 3.22 3.95 -18.16
CA LEU A 157 3.96 2.75 -18.57
C LEU A 157 3.02 1.69 -19.14
N ASP A 158 1.82 1.55 -18.58
CA ASP A 158 0.83 0.62 -19.11
C ASP A 158 0.30 1.06 -20.48
N ARG A 159 0.08 2.36 -20.72
CA ARG A 159 -0.42 2.85 -22.03
C ARG A 159 0.60 2.73 -23.17
N ARG A 160 1.89 2.68 -22.83
CA ARG A 160 2.99 2.75 -23.81
C ARG A 160 3.33 1.39 -24.44
N GLU A 161 3.28 1.32 -25.78
CA GLU A 161 3.54 0.09 -26.54
C GLU A 161 4.97 -0.44 -26.36
N ASP A 162 5.98 0.43 -26.27
CA ASP A 162 7.38 0.04 -26.08
C ASP A 162 7.61 -0.65 -24.74
N TRP A 163 6.95 -0.15 -23.69
CA TRP A 163 6.95 -0.75 -22.36
C TRP A 163 6.18 -2.06 -22.30
N ARG A 164 5.00 -2.14 -22.91
CA ARG A 164 4.25 -3.42 -23.03
C ARG A 164 5.06 -4.48 -23.79
N ALA A 165 5.71 -4.09 -24.88
CA ALA A 165 6.56 -4.98 -25.66
C ALA A 165 7.76 -5.47 -24.83
N TRP A 166 8.43 -4.57 -24.11
CA TRP A 166 9.52 -4.91 -23.20
C TRP A 166 9.06 -5.92 -22.15
N TRP A 167 7.96 -5.64 -21.45
CA TRP A 167 7.43 -6.53 -20.41
C TRP A 167 6.99 -7.89 -20.94
N THR A 168 6.36 -7.94 -22.12
CA THR A 168 5.92 -9.19 -22.75
C THR A 168 7.08 -10.19 -22.92
N THR A 169 8.31 -9.71 -23.17
CA THR A 169 9.50 -10.58 -23.26
C THR A 169 9.86 -11.30 -21.96
N ALA A 170 9.36 -10.83 -20.81
CA ALA A 170 9.52 -11.50 -19.52
C ALA A 170 8.74 -12.81 -19.42
N GLY A 171 7.72 -13.02 -20.27
CA GLY A 171 6.84 -14.18 -20.20
C GLY A 171 6.10 -14.26 -18.85
N ARG A 172 5.71 -13.10 -18.32
CA ARG A 172 5.00 -12.92 -17.06
C ARG A 172 3.83 -11.99 -17.29
N GLU A 173 2.78 -12.18 -16.51
CA GLU A 173 1.53 -11.46 -16.71
C GLU A 173 1.62 -10.05 -16.13
N TRP A 174 2.17 -9.90 -14.92
CA TRP A 174 2.35 -8.59 -14.29
C TRP A 174 3.56 -8.53 -13.37
N LEU A 175 3.96 -7.30 -13.08
CA LEU A 175 4.98 -6.89 -12.13
C LEU A 175 4.28 -6.19 -10.96
N GLU A 176 4.46 -6.72 -9.76
CA GLU A 176 4.08 -6.06 -8.51
C GLU A 176 5.32 -5.31 -7.96
N VAL A 177 5.22 -3.99 -7.85
CA VAL A 177 6.29 -3.13 -7.33
C VAL A 177 5.89 -2.64 -5.95
N ILE A 178 6.58 -3.09 -4.92
CA ILE A 178 6.30 -2.67 -3.54
C ILE A 178 7.40 -1.73 -3.08
N ILE A 179 7.01 -0.51 -2.73
CA ILE A 179 7.90 0.53 -2.25
C ILE A 179 7.52 0.86 -0.82
N GLU A 180 8.38 0.51 0.12
CA GLU A 180 8.26 0.86 1.53
C GLU A 180 9.22 2.02 1.83
N LEU A 181 8.68 3.19 2.16
CA LEU A 181 9.47 4.38 2.48
C LEU A 181 9.94 4.31 3.94
N THR A 182 11.20 3.96 4.14
CA THR A 182 11.84 3.72 5.45
C THR A 182 13.14 4.54 5.58
N ASP A 183 14.04 4.20 6.49
CA ASP A 183 15.41 4.77 6.52
C ASP A 183 16.44 3.86 5.81
N GLU A 184 16.00 2.75 5.21
CA GLU A 184 16.83 1.81 4.46
C GLU A 184 16.80 2.11 2.95
N ASP A 185 17.85 1.67 2.25
CA ASP A 185 17.90 1.64 0.78
C ASP A 185 18.26 0.22 0.32
N THR A 186 17.26 -0.64 0.21
CA THR A 186 17.42 -2.05 -0.18
C THR A 186 16.36 -2.46 -1.19
N GLY A 187 16.63 -3.51 -1.97
CA GLY A 187 15.70 -3.98 -2.99
C GLY A 187 15.91 -5.43 -3.35
N THR A 188 14.83 -6.15 -3.60
CA THR A 188 14.85 -7.54 -4.05
C THR A 188 13.83 -7.76 -5.16
N VAL A 189 14.17 -8.63 -6.10
CA VAL A 189 13.26 -9.05 -7.18
C VAL A 189 13.11 -10.56 -7.10
N ARG A 190 11.87 -11.04 -7.03
CA ARG A 190 11.50 -12.44 -6.90
C ARG A 190 10.61 -12.85 -8.06
N ARG A 191 10.89 -14.01 -8.65
CA ARG A 191 10.06 -14.58 -9.71
C ARG A 191 8.97 -15.44 -9.10
N GLY A 192 7.71 -15.12 -9.37
CA GLY A 192 6.57 -15.99 -9.14
C GLY A 192 6.18 -16.75 -10.41
N GLY A 193 5.08 -17.52 -10.30
CA GLY A 193 4.50 -18.24 -11.44
C GLY A 193 3.99 -17.28 -12.51
N ARG A 194 2.92 -16.54 -12.21
CA ARG A 194 2.30 -15.55 -13.13
C ARG A 194 2.89 -14.15 -12.96
N ALA A 195 3.37 -13.83 -11.76
CA ALA A 195 3.83 -12.49 -11.39
C ALA A 195 5.35 -12.43 -11.15
N VAL A 196 5.91 -11.23 -11.25
CA VAL A 196 7.21 -10.88 -10.65
C VAL A 196 6.94 -9.90 -9.53
N ARG A 197 7.62 -10.06 -8.40
CA ARG A 197 7.52 -9.15 -7.25
C ARG A 197 8.84 -8.43 -7.04
N ALA A 198 8.77 -7.11 -6.95
CA ALA A 198 9.89 -6.20 -6.73
C ALA A 198 9.67 -5.48 -5.40
N ASP A 199 10.27 -5.99 -4.32
CA ASP A 199 10.16 -5.40 -2.97
C ASP A 199 11.34 -4.45 -2.71
N PHE A 200 11.07 -3.17 -2.49
CA PHE A 200 12.06 -2.12 -2.26
C PHE A 200 11.78 -1.33 -0.99
N ARG A 201 12.83 -1.06 -0.22
CA ARG A 201 12.84 -0.12 0.89
C ARG A 201 13.63 1.11 0.47
N LEU A 202 13.01 2.28 0.49
CA LEU A 202 13.62 3.52 -0.01
C LEU A 202 13.67 4.60 1.09
N PRO A 203 14.70 5.47 1.11
CA PRO A 203 14.82 6.48 2.16
C PRO A 203 13.73 7.56 2.10
N MET A 204 12.79 7.53 3.05
CA MET A 204 11.73 8.55 3.24
C MET A 204 12.29 9.97 3.39
N GLN A 205 13.51 10.10 3.90
CA GLN A 205 14.20 11.37 4.09
C GLN A 205 14.41 12.15 2.78
N ARG A 206 14.38 11.47 1.62
CA ARG A 206 14.47 12.12 0.30
C ARG A 206 13.24 12.97 -0.01
N LEU A 207 12.09 12.61 0.57
CA LEU A 207 10.78 13.21 0.32
C LEU A 207 10.38 14.26 1.37
N ARG A 208 10.94 14.19 2.59
CA ARG A 208 10.61 15.13 3.66
C ARG A 208 10.83 16.58 3.24
N HIS A 209 9.79 17.40 3.42
CA HIS A 209 9.78 18.83 3.10
C HIS A 209 10.07 19.14 1.62
N ARG A 210 9.79 18.22 0.70
CA ARG A 210 9.88 18.45 -0.74
C ARG A 210 8.56 18.94 -1.31
N SER A 211 8.64 19.70 -2.40
CA SER A 211 7.48 20.02 -3.21
C SER A 211 6.94 18.75 -3.91
N PRO A 212 5.65 18.71 -4.26
CA PRO A 212 5.09 17.64 -5.08
C PRO A 212 5.89 17.37 -6.36
N GLY A 213 6.30 18.41 -7.09
CA GLY A 213 7.09 18.24 -8.32
C GLY A 213 8.46 17.60 -8.09
N VAL A 214 9.13 17.89 -6.96
CA VAL A 214 10.38 17.19 -6.60
C VAL A 214 10.09 15.73 -6.21
N ALA A 215 8.99 15.47 -5.50
CA ALA A 215 8.59 14.10 -5.17
C ALA A 215 8.28 13.27 -6.44
N ALA A 216 7.59 13.87 -7.41
CA ALA A 216 7.29 13.25 -8.70
C ALA A 216 8.56 12.91 -9.51
N ARG A 217 9.57 13.79 -9.48
CA ARG A 217 10.88 13.49 -10.05
C ARG A 217 11.55 12.30 -9.35
N VAL A 218 11.54 12.27 -8.02
CA VAL A 218 12.13 11.19 -7.23
C VAL A 218 11.44 9.85 -7.52
N ALA A 219 10.11 9.85 -7.70
CA ALA A 219 9.35 8.67 -8.13
C ALA A 219 9.83 8.12 -9.48
N ALA A 220 10.02 8.98 -10.49
CA ALA A 220 10.53 8.57 -11.80
C ALA A 220 11.96 8.02 -11.74
N GLU A 221 12.84 8.63 -10.94
CA GLU A 221 14.21 8.14 -10.72
C GLU A 221 14.19 6.76 -10.04
N ASP A 222 13.34 6.57 -9.03
CA ASP A 222 13.22 5.31 -8.30
C ASP A 222 12.63 4.19 -9.18
N LEU A 223 11.57 4.46 -9.95
CA LEU A 223 10.99 3.51 -10.89
C LEU A 223 11.98 3.14 -12.00
N THR A 224 12.77 4.09 -12.49
CA THR A 224 13.85 3.80 -13.45
C THR A 224 14.83 2.79 -12.87
N ARG A 225 15.28 3.02 -11.62
CA ARG A 225 16.20 2.12 -10.92
C ARG A 225 15.59 0.73 -10.69
N ILE A 226 14.33 0.67 -10.26
CA ILE A 226 13.59 -0.57 -9.99
C ILE A 226 13.44 -1.38 -11.28
N LEU A 227 12.94 -0.77 -12.35
CA LEU A 227 12.67 -1.45 -13.63
C LEU A 227 13.95 -1.92 -14.31
N THR A 228 15.05 -1.17 -14.16
CA THR A 228 16.38 -1.61 -14.57
C THR A 228 16.80 -2.89 -13.83
N LEU A 229 16.68 -2.90 -12.49
CA LEU A 229 17.03 -4.09 -11.70
C LEU A 229 16.13 -5.29 -12.02
N VAL A 230 14.84 -5.05 -12.30
CA VAL A 230 13.91 -6.09 -12.77
C VAL A 230 14.39 -6.65 -14.11
N GLY A 231 14.73 -5.78 -15.08
CA GLY A 231 15.29 -6.16 -16.37
C GLY A 231 16.53 -7.04 -16.24
N GLU A 232 17.51 -6.61 -15.44
CA GLU A 232 18.74 -7.39 -15.17
C GLU A 232 18.43 -8.76 -14.55
N ARG A 233 17.56 -8.80 -13.55
CA ARG A 233 17.19 -10.03 -12.84
C ARG A 233 16.42 -11.00 -13.71
N LEU A 234 15.67 -10.49 -14.69
CA LEU A 234 14.92 -11.29 -15.66
C LEU A 234 15.71 -11.56 -16.95
N LYS A 235 16.88 -10.92 -17.13
CA LYS A 235 17.70 -10.94 -18.35
C LYS A 235 16.96 -10.39 -19.58
N LEU A 236 16.21 -9.31 -19.39
CA LEU A 236 15.54 -8.58 -20.47
C LEU A 236 16.54 -7.64 -21.15
N ALA A 237 16.15 -7.08 -22.29
CA ALA A 237 16.87 -5.94 -22.87
C ALA A 237 16.77 -4.72 -21.93
N ASP A 238 17.59 -3.71 -22.20
CA ASP A 238 17.51 -2.44 -21.47
C ASP A 238 16.09 -1.87 -21.56
N PRO A 239 15.48 -1.46 -20.43
CA PRO A 239 14.14 -0.92 -20.44
C PRO A 239 14.09 0.40 -21.24
N PRO A 240 12.95 0.72 -21.87
CA PRO A 240 12.73 2.06 -22.40
C PRO A 240 12.85 3.12 -21.29
N PRO A 241 13.00 4.42 -21.63
CA PRO A 241 13.02 5.47 -20.62
C PRO A 241 11.65 5.59 -19.94
N VAL A 242 11.66 5.68 -18.61
CA VAL A 242 10.47 5.96 -17.79
C VAL A 242 9.92 7.34 -18.15
N PRO A 243 8.59 7.48 -18.37
CA PRO A 243 7.99 8.79 -18.61
C PRO A 243 8.18 9.69 -17.40
N TRP A 244 8.49 10.96 -17.66
CA TRP A 244 8.59 11.97 -16.61
C TRP A 244 7.20 12.59 -16.37
N PRO A 245 6.76 12.70 -15.11
CA PRO A 245 5.57 13.48 -14.77
C PRO A 245 5.69 14.92 -15.28
N ALA A 246 4.59 15.48 -15.78
CA ALA A 246 4.59 16.82 -16.39
C ALA A 246 4.94 17.94 -15.39
N ASP A 247 4.70 17.69 -14.11
CA ASP A 247 4.95 18.58 -12.98
C ASP A 247 6.33 18.33 -12.31
N ALA A 248 7.15 17.42 -12.85
CA ALA A 248 8.45 17.10 -12.29
C ALA A 248 9.39 18.33 -12.24
N GLU A 249 9.75 18.75 -11.04
CA GLU A 249 10.67 19.86 -10.81
C GLU A 249 12.12 19.36 -10.76
N PRO A 250 13.10 20.13 -11.29
CA PRO A 250 14.50 19.78 -11.11
C PRO A 250 14.89 19.82 -9.63
N LEU A 251 15.69 18.84 -9.20
CA LEU A 251 16.30 18.89 -7.87
C LEU A 251 17.19 20.13 -7.76
N ASP A 252 16.87 21.01 -6.82
CA ASP A 252 17.74 22.14 -6.47
C ASP A 252 19.14 21.60 -6.10
N PRO A 253 20.22 22.02 -6.79
CA PRO A 253 21.58 21.55 -6.50
C PRO A 253 21.96 21.70 -5.01
N ARG A 254 21.48 22.77 -4.35
CA ARG A 254 21.73 23.00 -2.92
C ARG A 254 21.02 21.98 -2.04
N SER A 255 19.89 21.45 -2.51
CA SER A 255 19.15 20.41 -1.82
C SER A 255 19.87 19.06 -1.86
N VAL A 256 20.56 18.76 -2.96
CA VAL A 256 21.42 17.57 -3.09
C VAL A 256 22.61 17.67 -2.14
N GLU A 257 23.30 18.82 -2.12
CA GLU A 257 24.42 19.06 -1.21
C GLU A 257 24.02 18.96 0.27
N ARG A 258 22.85 19.50 0.65
CA ARG A 258 22.33 19.38 2.03
C ARG A 258 22.03 17.93 2.41
N ALA A 259 21.42 17.16 1.50
CA ALA A 259 21.11 15.75 1.74
C ALA A 259 22.39 14.93 1.95
N ALA A 260 23.38 15.08 1.06
CA ALA A 260 24.68 14.43 1.17
C ALA A 260 25.39 14.77 2.50
N ARG A 261 25.35 16.05 2.90
CA ARG A 261 25.91 16.50 4.18
C ARG A 261 25.19 15.89 5.39
N LEU A 262 23.86 15.75 5.35
CA LEU A 262 23.08 15.16 6.43
C LEU A 262 23.40 13.66 6.59
N GLU A 263 23.53 12.95 5.47
CA GLU A 263 23.91 11.53 5.46
C GLU A 263 25.33 11.31 6.01
N GLU A 264 26.28 12.16 5.62
CA GLU A 264 27.63 12.15 6.18
C GLU A 264 27.62 12.33 7.70
N LEU A 265 26.85 13.31 8.21
CA LEU A 265 26.70 13.54 9.64
C LEU A 265 26.11 12.34 10.37
N ARG A 266 25.10 11.69 9.80
CA ARG A 266 24.51 10.45 10.36
C ARG A 266 25.50 9.29 10.35
N GLY A 267 26.30 9.17 9.30
CA GLY A 267 27.39 8.19 9.22
C GLY A 267 28.40 8.39 10.35
N ARG A 268 28.85 9.63 10.58
CA ARG A 268 29.74 9.98 11.69
C ARG A 268 29.11 9.70 13.06
N HIS A 269 27.83 10.00 13.22
CA HIS A 269 27.11 9.73 14.47
C HIS A 269 26.98 8.23 14.76
N ARG A 270 26.63 7.41 13.77
CA ARG A 270 26.57 5.94 13.90
C ARG A 270 27.92 5.32 14.26
N GLN A 271 29.03 5.91 13.82
CA GLN A 271 30.39 5.46 14.13
C GLN A 271 30.91 5.96 15.50
N GLY A 272 30.10 6.69 16.28
CA GLY A 272 30.55 7.32 17.54
C GLY A 272 31.60 8.41 17.34
N ARG A 273 31.76 8.93 16.12
CA ARG A 273 32.79 9.92 15.73
C ARG A 273 32.28 11.35 15.70
N TYR A 274 31.03 11.59 16.08
CA TYR A 274 30.48 12.94 16.12
C TYR A 274 30.88 13.65 17.41
N VAL A 275 31.85 14.56 17.30
CA VAL A 275 32.10 15.59 18.31
C VAL A 275 31.31 16.82 17.85
N PRO A 276 30.27 17.24 18.58
CA PRO A 276 29.55 18.47 18.22
C PRO A 276 30.54 19.64 18.18
N PRO A 277 30.45 20.55 17.20
CA PRO A 277 31.29 21.73 17.19
C PRO A 277 31.11 22.46 18.52
N ALA A 278 32.22 22.81 19.18
CA ALA A 278 32.19 23.56 20.43
C ALA A 278 31.33 24.81 20.21
N GLY A 279 30.13 24.81 20.78
CA GLY A 279 29.20 25.93 20.64
C GLY A 279 29.85 27.20 21.17
N PRO A 280 29.68 28.36 20.50
CA PRO A 280 30.21 29.61 20.99
C PRO A 280 29.51 29.98 22.30
N ASN A 281 30.24 29.75 23.40
CA ASN A 281 30.08 30.34 24.73
C ASN A 281 28.70 30.30 25.38
N ALA A 282 28.55 29.33 26.28
CA ALA A 282 27.76 29.48 27.49
C ALA A 282 28.13 30.80 28.18
N HIS A 283 27.21 31.76 28.20
CA HIS A 283 27.32 32.94 29.03
C HIS A 283 27.38 32.52 30.49
N THR A 284 28.56 32.68 31.09
CA THR A 284 28.77 32.61 32.53
C THR A 284 27.90 33.67 33.19
N VAL A 285 26.73 33.27 33.71
CA VAL A 285 25.91 34.12 34.58
C VAL A 285 26.69 34.31 35.88
N ARG A 286 27.36 35.45 36.02
CA ARG A 286 27.88 35.92 37.30
C ARG A 286 26.68 36.36 38.15
N ALA A 287 26.39 35.61 39.21
CA ALA A 287 25.52 36.06 40.28
C ALA A 287 26.12 37.31 40.94
N GLY A 288 25.38 38.41 40.91
CA GLY A 288 25.66 39.61 41.70
C GLY A 288 24.97 39.51 43.06
N GLN A 289 25.73 39.85 44.10
CA GLN A 289 25.30 40.09 45.47
C GLN A 289 24.42 41.34 45.59
#